data_AF-A0A8I1QIE5-F1
#
_entry.id   AF-A0A8I1QIE5-F1
#
_cell.length_a   1.000
_cell.length_b   1.000
_cell.length_c   1.000
_cell.angle_alpha   90.00
_cell.angle_beta   90.00
_cell.angle_gamma   90.00
#
_symmetry.space_group_name_H-M   'P 1'
#
loop_
_entity.id
_entity.type
_entity.pdbx_description
1 polymer ?
#
loop_
_entity_poly.entity_id
_entity_poly.type
_entity_poly.pdbx_seq_one_letter_code
_entity_poly.pdbx_strand_id
1 'polypeptide(L)'
;MGAAGEPEQSTSVSSALKSGNGPVKVVGSFVSRIIILPVIATMIAALALMLYGVGETWQYVHGLFFATERLHGEEVLLHAIEIVDLFLLATVVQVVSLGLYQLYFKQDLAVPKWLKIETLDDLKSKLVGVVITVLAVFFLGQAVTWKGGPDILYLGGAVAVVILGLTYFLSKIDHD
;
A
#
# COMPACT_ATOMS: atom_id res chain seq x y z
N MET A 1 -60.14 -9.89 -43.53
CA MET A 1 -58.77 -9.39 -43.79
C MET A 1 -58.66 -8.07 -43.02
N GLY A 2 -58.00 -8.01 -41.86
CA GLY A 2 -56.54 -8.07 -41.67
C GLY A 2 -55.98 -6.67 -41.99
N ALA A 3 -55.28 -5.91 -41.15
CA ALA A 3 -54.54 -6.10 -39.90
C ALA A 3 -54.57 -4.72 -39.17
N ALA A 4 -54.72 -4.64 -37.85
CA ALA A 4 -53.63 -4.47 -36.88
C ALA A 4 -52.47 -3.57 -37.36
N GLY A 5 -52.31 -2.41 -36.72
CA GLY A 5 -51.18 -1.50 -36.87
C GLY A 5 -51.22 -0.45 -35.76
N GLU A 6 -50.50 -0.73 -34.68
CA GLU A 6 -50.52 -0.09 -33.37
C GLU A 6 -50.10 1.40 -33.35
N PRO A 7 -50.59 2.20 -32.39
CA PRO A 7 -50.34 3.64 -32.29
C PRO A 7 -48.98 4.00 -31.67
N GLU A 8 -48.51 5.21 -32.01
CA GLU A 8 -47.32 5.98 -31.62
C GLU A 8 -46.93 6.09 -30.12
N GLN A 9 -47.27 5.13 -29.26
CA GLN A 9 -47.02 5.23 -27.80
C GLN A 9 -45.66 4.69 -27.34
N SER A 10 -44.93 3.92 -28.16
CA SER A 10 -43.67 3.31 -27.73
C SER A 10 -42.47 4.29 -27.63
N THR A 11 -42.54 5.44 -28.31
CA THR A 11 -41.45 6.43 -28.36
C THR A 11 -41.53 7.50 -27.26
N SER A 12 -42.71 7.80 -26.72
CA SER A 12 -42.88 8.82 -25.67
C SER A 12 -42.59 8.28 -24.26
N VAL A 13 -42.87 7.01 -24.00
CA VAL A 13 -42.63 6.37 -22.70
C VAL A 13 -41.13 6.13 -22.45
N SER A 14 -40.34 5.87 -23.50
CA SER A 14 -38.90 5.65 -23.41
C SER A 14 -38.11 6.94 -23.11
N SER A 15 -38.60 8.10 -23.56
CA SER A 15 -37.95 9.40 -23.32
C SER A 15 -38.24 9.97 -21.93
N ALA A 16 -39.37 9.60 -21.31
CA ALA A 16 -39.75 10.05 -19.96
C ALA A 16 -38.97 9.36 -18.83
N LEU A 17 -38.41 8.16 -19.05
CA LEU A 17 -37.59 7.44 -18.06
C LEU A 17 -36.11 7.87 -18.06
N LYS A 18 -35.68 8.67 -19.04
CA LYS A 18 -34.27 9.11 -19.20
C LYS A 18 -33.94 10.44 -18.52
N SER A 19 -34.85 10.99 -17.71
CA SER A 19 -34.69 12.29 -17.04
C SER A 19 -34.72 12.18 -15.52
N GLY A 20 -34.13 11.13 -14.96
CA GLY A 20 -33.84 11.02 -13.53
C GLY A 20 -32.53 11.70 -13.15
N ASN A 21 -32.38 13.01 -13.40
CA ASN A 21 -31.25 13.80 -12.91
C ASN A 21 -31.47 14.12 -11.41
N GLY A 22 -31.36 13.10 -10.56
CA GLY A 22 -31.62 13.19 -9.12
C GLY A 22 -30.40 13.60 -8.27
N PRO A 23 -30.62 13.92 -6.97
CA PRO A 23 -29.59 14.25 -5.97
C PRO A 23 -28.48 13.19 -5.81
N VAL A 24 -28.69 11.98 -6.33
CA VAL A 24 -27.72 10.88 -6.37
C VAL A 24 -26.43 11.23 -7.13
N LYS A 25 -26.50 12.04 -8.20
CA LYS A 25 -25.28 12.50 -8.92
C LYS A 25 -24.43 13.47 -8.09
N VAL A 26 -25.08 14.31 -7.27
CA VAL A 26 -24.40 15.31 -6.43
C VAL A 26 -23.74 14.62 -5.22
N VAL A 27 -24.46 13.67 -4.60
CA VAL A 27 -23.91 12.83 -3.53
C VAL A 27 -22.73 12.00 -4.05
N GLY A 28 -22.82 11.40 -5.24
CA GLY A 28 -21.72 10.67 -5.86
C GLY A 28 -20.47 11.52 -6.10
N SER A 29 -20.64 12.78 -6.52
CA SER A 29 -19.52 13.71 -6.73
C SER A 29 -18.86 14.14 -5.43
N PHE A 30 -19.64 14.35 -4.35
CA PHE A 30 -19.12 14.66 -3.02
C PHE A 30 -18.31 13.49 -2.43
N VAL A 31 -18.83 12.27 -2.52
CA VAL A 31 -18.16 11.05 -2.03
C VAL A 31 -16.82 10.85 -2.76
N SER A 32 -16.79 11.05 -4.07
CA SER A 32 -15.55 10.91 -4.87
C SER A 32 -14.44 11.90 -4.46
N ARG A 33 -14.79 13.12 -4.04
CA ARG A 33 -13.82 14.11 -3.56
C ARG A 33 -13.23 13.77 -2.19
N ILE A 34 -14.01 13.17 -1.29
CA ILE A 34 -13.52 12.74 0.03
C ILE A 34 -12.55 11.57 -0.13
N ILE A 35 -12.81 10.71 -1.09
CA ILE A 35 -12.02 9.51 -1.37
C ILE A 35 -10.63 9.82 -1.95
N ILE A 36 -10.45 10.93 -2.67
CA ILE A 36 -9.12 11.27 -3.22
C ILE A 36 -8.16 11.82 -2.15
N LEU A 37 -8.69 12.31 -1.03
CA LEU A 37 -7.91 12.86 0.07
C LEU A 37 -6.90 11.85 0.65
N PRO A 38 -7.28 10.61 1.05
CA PRO A 38 -6.32 9.61 1.54
C PRO A 38 -5.29 9.19 0.49
N VAL A 39 -5.66 9.17 -0.80
CA VAL A 39 -4.72 8.84 -1.87
C VAL A 39 -3.62 9.90 -1.96
N ILE A 40 -3.98 11.18 -1.97
CA ILE A 40 -3.00 12.27 -2.01
C ILE A 40 -2.17 12.32 -0.73
N ALA A 41 -2.80 12.14 0.43
CA ALA A 41 -2.08 12.13 1.71
C ALA A 41 -1.03 11.00 1.77
N THR A 42 -1.40 9.78 1.35
CA THR A 42 -0.47 8.63 1.30
C THR A 42 0.61 8.80 0.24
N MET A 43 0.29 9.40 -0.91
CA MET A 43 1.27 9.73 -1.95
C MET A 43 2.33 10.72 -1.43
N ILE A 44 1.90 11.77 -0.72
CA ILE A 44 2.80 12.74 -0.10
C ILE A 44 3.64 12.05 0.99
N ALA A 45 3.04 11.20 1.81
CA ALA A 45 3.77 10.46 2.85
C ALA A 45 4.86 9.56 2.26
N ALA A 46 4.55 8.79 1.21
CA ALA A 46 5.52 7.96 0.50
C ALA A 46 6.68 8.78 -0.08
N LEU A 47 6.35 9.91 -0.72
CA LEU A 47 7.36 10.82 -1.27
C LEU A 47 8.24 11.42 -0.17
N ALA A 48 7.64 11.84 0.95
CA ALA A 48 8.38 12.38 2.09
C ALA A 48 9.34 11.34 2.68
N LEU A 49 8.90 10.08 2.82
CA LEU A 49 9.76 8.99 3.27
C LEU A 49 10.89 8.72 2.27
N MET A 50 10.63 8.70 0.96
CA MET A 50 11.68 8.56 -0.05
C MET A 50 12.72 9.67 0.04
N LEU A 51 12.29 10.93 0.15
CA LEU A 51 13.20 12.07 0.26
C LEU A 51 14.02 12.03 1.56
N TYR A 52 13.39 11.64 2.66
CA TYR A 52 14.09 11.45 3.93
C TYR A 52 15.13 10.33 3.82
N GLY A 53 14.80 9.19 3.21
CA GLY A 53 15.74 8.09 2.97
C GLY A 53 16.92 8.47 2.08
N VAL A 54 16.70 9.30 1.05
CA VAL A 54 17.79 9.86 0.25
C VAL A 54 18.70 10.74 1.11
N GLY A 55 18.13 11.56 2.00
CA GLY A 55 18.88 12.38 2.95
C GLY A 55 19.74 11.55 3.90
N GLU A 56 19.16 10.53 4.53
CA GLU A 56 19.88 9.59 5.42
C GLU A 56 21.00 8.85 4.67
N THR A 57 20.72 8.38 3.45
CA THR A 57 21.72 7.72 2.61
C THR A 57 22.89 8.64 2.31
N TRP A 58 22.62 9.91 1.99
CA TRP A 58 23.65 10.90 1.73
C TRP A 58 24.54 11.12 2.95
N GLN A 59 23.94 11.30 4.13
CA GLN A 59 24.67 11.48 5.38
C GLN A 59 25.50 10.24 5.73
N TYR A 60 24.95 9.05 5.57
CA TYR A 60 25.63 7.78 5.83
C TYR A 60 26.84 7.57 4.92
N VAL A 61 26.69 7.81 3.61
CA VAL A 61 27.80 7.73 2.65
C VAL A 61 28.87 8.76 2.98
N HIS A 62 28.48 10.02 3.23
CA HIS A 62 29.44 11.06 3.60
C HIS A 62 30.16 10.72 4.91
N GLY A 63 29.45 10.18 5.91
CA GLY A 63 30.04 9.70 7.16
C GLY A 63 31.08 8.61 6.94
N LEU A 64 30.82 7.64 6.07
CA LEU A 64 31.76 6.54 5.79
C LEU A 64 33.02 6.98 5.06
N PHE A 65 32.91 7.89 4.09
CA PHE A 65 34.06 8.30 3.27
C PHE A 65 34.90 9.41 3.92
N PHE A 66 34.29 10.27 4.75
CA PHE A 66 34.95 11.45 5.31
C PHE A 66 35.18 11.39 6.83
N ALA A 67 34.72 10.34 7.53
CA ALA A 67 35.04 10.17 8.96
C ALA A 67 36.49 9.72 9.17
N THR A 68 37.18 10.44 10.06
CA THR A 68 38.54 10.12 10.52
C THR A 68 38.56 9.01 11.57
N GLU A 69 37.43 8.72 12.21
CA GLU A 69 37.28 7.65 13.20
C GLU A 69 36.69 6.39 12.56
N ARG A 70 37.22 5.22 12.95
CA ARG A 70 36.69 3.92 12.51
C ARG A 70 35.38 3.64 13.25
N LEU A 71 34.26 3.83 12.56
CA LEU A 71 32.96 3.36 13.04
C LEU A 71 33.03 1.84 13.29
N HIS A 72 32.41 1.38 14.38
CA HIS A 72 32.29 -0.06 14.63
C HIS A 72 31.43 -0.68 13.53
N GLY A 73 31.87 -1.81 12.95
CA GLY A 73 31.17 -2.46 11.84
C GLY A 73 29.71 -2.83 12.15
N GLU A 74 29.38 -3.01 13.43
CA GLU A 74 28.03 -3.29 13.92
C GLU A 74 27.09 -2.08 13.78
N GLU A 75 27.55 -0.87 14.11
CA GLU A 75 26.79 0.38 13.96
C GLU A 75 26.58 0.73 12.49
N VAL A 76 27.62 0.52 11.67
CA VAL A 76 27.56 0.70 10.21
C VAL A 76 26.51 -0.22 9.59
N LEU A 77 26.49 -1.49 10.00
CA LEU A 77 25.55 -2.47 9.49
C LEU A 77 24.11 -2.19 9.95
N LEU A 78 23.92 -1.78 11.20
CA LEU A 78 22.59 -1.40 11.71
C LEU A 78 22.03 -0.21 10.93
N HIS A 79 22.81 0.86 10.77
CA HIS A 79 22.38 2.07 10.05
C HIS A 79 22.07 1.77 8.57
N ALA A 80 22.81 0.85 7.95
CA ALA A 80 22.51 0.38 6.59
C ALA A 80 21.17 -0.36 6.51
N ILE A 81 20.86 -1.23 7.48
CA ILE A 81 19.58 -1.95 7.55
C ILE A 81 18.42 -0.96 7.74
N GLU A 82 18.60 0.06 8.59
CA GLU A 82 17.60 1.11 8.81
C GLU A 82 17.29 1.91 7.53
N ILE A 83 18.33 2.30 6.77
CA ILE A 83 18.14 2.99 5.48
C ILE A 83 17.38 2.10 4.49
N VAL A 84 17.74 0.82 4.40
CA VAL A 84 17.07 -0.12 3.50
C VAL A 84 15.60 -0.28 3.89
N ASP A 85 15.32 -0.49 5.18
CA ASP A 85 13.95 -0.61 5.69
C ASP A 85 13.11 0.64 5.37
N LEU A 86 13.70 1.82 5.50
CA LEU A 86 13.02 3.06 5.22
C LEU A 86 12.58 3.19 3.74
N PHE A 87 13.44 2.78 2.80
CA PHE A 87 13.06 2.74 1.38
C PHE A 87 12.01 1.66 1.08
N LEU A 88 12.07 0.52 1.76
CA LEU A 88 11.04 -0.52 1.65
C LEU A 88 9.70 0.02 2.14
N LEU A 89 9.65 0.64 3.31
CA LEU A 89 8.44 1.27 3.84
C LEU A 89 7.90 2.35 2.89
N ALA A 90 8.76 3.24 2.38
CA ALA A 90 8.36 4.29 1.45
C ALA A 90 7.74 3.73 0.16
N THR A 91 8.38 2.72 -0.42
CA THR A 91 7.90 2.03 -1.62
C THR A 91 6.56 1.36 -1.38
N VAL A 92 6.35 0.81 -0.19
CA VAL A 92 5.08 0.17 0.13
C VAL A 92 3.98 1.18 0.26
N VAL A 93 4.20 2.26 1.00
CA VAL A 93 3.20 3.34 1.13
C VAL A 93 2.83 3.86 -0.26
N GLN A 94 3.80 3.92 -1.18
CA GLN A 94 3.58 4.25 -2.60
C GLN A 94 2.69 3.21 -3.31
N VAL A 95 2.97 1.91 -3.17
CA VAL A 95 2.15 0.83 -3.75
C VAL A 95 0.72 0.87 -3.20
N VAL A 96 0.55 1.08 -1.90
CA VAL A 96 -0.77 1.22 -1.25
C VAL A 96 -1.51 2.43 -1.79
N SER A 97 -0.84 3.58 -1.94
CA SER A 97 -1.43 4.78 -2.53
C SER A 97 -1.92 4.55 -3.97
N LEU A 98 -1.10 3.90 -4.80
CA LEU A 98 -1.47 3.52 -6.17
C LEU A 98 -2.61 2.49 -6.22
N GLY A 99 -2.66 1.58 -5.25
CA GLY A 99 -3.75 0.61 -5.10
C GLY A 99 -5.08 1.25 -4.72
N LEU A 100 -5.06 2.16 -3.74
CA LEU A 100 -6.23 2.97 -3.39
C LEU A 100 -6.71 3.77 -4.60
N TYR A 101 -5.80 4.38 -5.36
CA TYR A 101 -6.15 5.12 -6.57
C TYR A 101 -6.85 4.23 -7.61
N GLN A 102 -6.28 3.07 -7.95
CA GLN A 102 -6.87 2.14 -8.92
C GLN A 102 -8.26 1.67 -8.51
N LEU A 103 -8.42 1.29 -7.23
CA LEU A 103 -9.67 0.81 -6.68
C LEU A 103 -10.79 1.85 -6.79
N TYR A 104 -10.48 3.11 -6.46
CA TYR A 104 -11.49 4.16 -6.41
C TYR A 104 -11.85 4.73 -7.77
N PHE A 105 -10.89 4.83 -8.69
CA PHE A 105 -11.12 5.42 -10.00
C PHE A 105 -11.39 4.37 -11.10
N LYS A 106 -11.34 3.07 -10.79
CA LYS A 106 -11.45 1.96 -11.75
C LYS A 106 -10.58 2.18 -12.99
N GLN A 107 -9.41 2.78 -12.79
CA GLN A 107 -8.51 3.09 -13.88
C GLN A 107 -7.61 1.90 -14.14
N ASP A 108 -7.64 1.42 -15.38
CA ASP A 108 -6.70 0.43 -15.87
C ASP A 108 -5.38 1.15 -16.19
N LEU A 109 -4.59 1.40 -15.14
CA LEU A 109 -3.22 1.89 -15.32
C LEU A 109 -2.41 0.81 -16.02
N ALA A 110 -1.53 1.19 -16.95
CA ALA A 110 -0.57 0.29 -17.58
C ALA A 110 0.56 -0.09 -16.60
N VAL A 111 0.18 -0.74 -15.48
CA VAL A 111 1.10 -1.24 -14.47
C VAL A 111 1.36 -2.73 -14.70
N PRO A 112 2.57 -3.23 -14.35
CA PRO A 112 2.86 -4.66 -14.40
C PRO A 112 1.84 -5.47 -13.61
N LYS A 113 1.55 -6.72 -14.02
CA LYS A 113 0.53 -7.57 -13.39
C LYS A 113 0.70 -7.72 -11.87
N TRP A 114 1.94 -7.72 -11.36
CA TRP A 114 2.23 -7.81 -9.93
C TRP A 114 1.83 -6.55 -9.12
N LEU A 115 1.56 -5.43 -9.78
CA LEU A 115 1.16 -4.16 -9.15
C LEU A 115 -0.34 -3.84 -9.34
N LYS A 116 -1.03 -4.57 -10.21
CA LYS A 116 -2.47 -4.40 -10.41
C LYS A 116 -3.23 -4.79 -9.13
N ILE A 117 -4.20 -3.96 -8.74
CA ILE A 117 -5.05 -4.14 -7.56
C ILE A 117 -6.47 -3.96 -8.05
N GLU A 118 -7.20 -5.06 -8.21
CA GLU A 118 -8.55 -5.06 -8.79
C GLU A 118 -9.63 -5.08 -7.68
N THR A 119 -9.27 -5.46 -6.45
CA THR A 119 -10.18 -5.57 -5.31
C THR A 119 -9.63 -4.95 -4.02
N LEU A 120 -10.52 -4.74 -3.04
CA LEU A 120 -10.13 -4.35 -1.67
C LEU A 120 -9.30 -5.44 -0.97
N ASP A 121 -9.53 -6.70 -1.31
CA ASP A 121 -8.82 -7.85 -0.75
C ASP A 121 -7.37 -7.88 -1.24
N ASP A 122 -7.11 -7.60 -2.52
CA ASP A 122 -5.75 -7.41 -3.04
C ASP A 122 -4.96 -6.34 -2.29
N LEU A 123 -5.63 -5.22 -1.96
CA LEU A 123 -4.99 -4.13 -1.23
C LEU A 123 -4.62 -4.57 0.20
N LYS A 124 -5.54 -5.25 0.89
CA LYS A 124 -5.28 -5.80 2.24
C LYS A 124 -4.13 -6.80 2.20
N SER A 125 -4.13 -7.71 1.24
CA SER A 125 -3.10 -8.72 1.06
C SER A 125 -1.71 -8.11 0.86
N LYS A 126 -1.60 -7.08 0.02
CA LYS A 126 -0.33 -6.38 -0.18
C LYS A 126 0.12 -5.60 1.06
N LEU A 127 -0.81 -4.96 1.78
CA LEU A 127 -0.47 -4.26 3.03
C LEU A 127 0.06 -5.25 4.09
N VAL A 128 -0.61 -6.40 4.27
CA VAL A 128 -0.18 -7.44 5.21
C VAL A 128 1.20 -8.00 4.85
N GLY A 129 1.46 -8.27 3.57
CA GLY A 129 2.78 -8.73 3.11
C GLY A 129 3.90 -7.77 3.48
N VAL A 130 3.62 -6.47 3.52
CA VAL A 130 4.61 -5.47 3.90
C VAL A 130 4.81 -5.42 5.40
N VAL A 131 3.73 -5.47 6.18
CA VAL A 131 3.86 -5.54 7.65
C VAL A 131 4.74 -6.72 8.04
N ILE A 132 4.56 -7.88 7.39
CA ILE A 132 5.43 -9.05 7.57
C ILE A 132 6.88 -8.72 7.22
N THR A 133 7.11 -8.04 6.10
CA THR A 133 8.47 -7.66 5.65
C THR A 133 9.16 -6.72 6.63
N VAL A 134 8.48 -5.67 7.09
CA VAL A 134 9.02 -4.69 8.06
C VAL A 134 9.34 -5.37 9.39
N LEU A 135 8.45 -6.24 9.89
CA LEU A 135 8.72 -7.01 11.11
C LEU A 135 9.93 -7.95 10.96
N ALA A 136 10.10 -8.56 9.79
CA ALA A 136 11.24 -9.43 9.50
C ALA A 136 12.57 -8.64 9.45
N VAL A 137 12.58 -7.49 8.79
CA VAL A 137 13.77 -6.61 8.72
C VAL A 137 14.12 -6.04 10.10
N PHE A 138 13.11 -5.64 10.88
CA PHE A 138 13.30 -5.21 12.27
C PHE A 138 13.97 -6.29 13.13
N PHE A 139 13.46 -7.53 13.05
CA PHE A 139 14.07 -8.66 13.75
C PHE A 139 15.50 -8.94 13.27
N LEU A 140 15.75 -8.85 11.96
CA LEU A 140 17.08 -9.04 11.40
C LEU A 140 18.08 -8.02 11.95
N GLY A 141 17.70 -6.74 12.05
CA GLY A 141 18.53 -5.71 12.68
C GLY A 141 18.92 -6.07 14.11
N GLN A 142 17.94 -6.48 14.93
CA GLN A 142 18.18 -6.90 16.31
C GLN A 142 19.02 -8.18 16.42
N ALA A 143 18.85 -9.13 15.49
CA ALA A 143 19.60 -10.37 15.46
C ALA A 143 21.07 -10.16 15.10
N VAL A 144 21.37 -9.19 14.24
CA VAL A 144 22.72 -8.84 13.81
C VAL A 144 23.53 -8.15 14.90
N THR A 145 22.89 -7.31 15.74
CA THR A 145 23.55 -6.57 16.82
C THR A 145 23.49 -7.28 18.18
N TRP A 146 23.08 -8.55 18.18
CA TRP A 146 22.86 -9.27 19.42
C TRP A 146 24.18 -9.76 20.02
N LYS A 147 24.46 -9.34 21.26
CA LYS A 147 25.72 -9.64 21.98
C LYS A 147 25.65 -10.84 22.92
N GLY A 148 24.53 -11.57 22.91
CA GLY A 148 24.29 -12.75 23.75
C GLY A 148 23.11 -12.61 24.72
N GLY A 149 22.55 -13.74 25.18
CA GLY A 149 21.42 -13.81 26.12
C GLY A 149 20.06 -14.22 25.50
N PRO A 150 19.20 -14.99 26.20
CA PRO A 150 18.01 -15.61 25.62
C PRO A 150 16.93 -14.62 25.11
N ASP A 151 17.07 -13.32 25.38
CA ASP A 151 16.12 -12.28 24.99
C ASP A 151 15.82 -12.25 23.49
N ILE A 152 16.80 -12.60 22.63
CA ILE A 152 16.58 -12.69 21.18
C ILE A 152 15.60 -13.80 20.80
N LEU A 153 15.54 -14.90 21.58
CA LEU A 153 14.58 -15.98 21.36
C LEU A 153 13.16 -15.53 21.71
N TYR A 154 13.00 -14.75 22.78
CA TYR A 154 11.70 -14.19 23.14
C TYR A 154 11.20 -13.18 22.10
N LEU A 155 12.09 -12.29 21.64
CA LEU A 155 11.78 -11.33 20.57
C LEU A 155 11.44 -12.06 19.27
N GLY A 156 12.29 -12.98 18.84
CA GLY A 156 12.08 -13.78 17.62
C GLY A 156 10.80 -14.61 17.69
N GLY A 157 10.49 -15.19 18.85
CA GLY A 157 9.24 -15.91 19.10
C GLY A 157 8.01 -15.01 18.97
N ALA A 158 8.05 -13.81 19.57
CA ALA A 158 6.95 -12.84 19.46
C ALA A 158 6.72 -12.41 18.01
N VAL A 159 7.79 -12.06 17.28
CA VAL A 159 7.72 -11.70 15.86
C VAL A 159 7.20 -12.86 15.01
N ALA A 160 7.66 -14.09 15.25
CA ALA A 160 7.20 -15.27 14.55
C ALA A 160 5.70 -15.51 14.75
N VAL A 161 5.18 -15.36 15.98
CA VAL A 161 3.74 -15.51 16.25
C VAL A 161 2.92 -14.47 15.50
N VAL A 162 3.38 -13.21 15.44
CA VAL A 162 2.70 -12.15 14.69
C VAL A 162 2.70 -12.46 13.19
N ILE A 163 3.85 -12.83 12.63
CA ILE A 163 3.97 -13.20 11.20
C ILE A 163 3.08 -14.39 10.87
N LEU A 164 3.04 -15.41 11.72
CA LEU A 164 2.15 -16.57 11.54
C LEU A 164 0.68 -16.18 11.57
N GLY A 165 0.27 -15.33 12.52
CA GLY A 165 -1.11 -14.83 12.60
C GLY A 165 -1.52 -14.04 11.35
N LEU A 166 -0.64 -13.16 10.86
CA LEU A 166 -0.86 -12.38 9.65
C LEU A 166 -0.87 -13.25 8.39
N THR A 167 0.01 -14.23 8.29
CA THR A 167 0.07 -15.18 7.16
C THR A 167 -1.17 -16.07 7.14
N TYR A 168 -1.64 -16.52 8.29
CA TYR A 168 -2.87 -17.31 8.40
C TYR A 168 -4.10 -16.49 7.98
N PHE A 169 -4.18 -15.22 8.41
CA PHE A 169 -5.23 -14.31 7.96
C PHE A 169 -5.21 -14.11 6.43
N LEU A 170 -4.01 -13.96 5.85
CA LEU A 170 -3.83 -13.83 4.40
C LEU A 170 -4.29 -15.09 3.65
N SER A 171 -3.87 -16.27 4.12
CA SER A 171 -4.24 -17.56 3.52
C SER A 171 -5.75 -17.80 3.50
N LYS A 172 -6.51 -17.16 4.40
CA LYS A 172 -7.96 -17.28 4.44
C LYS A 172 -8.65 -16.36 3.43
N ILE A 173 -8.05 -15.21 3.11
CA ILE A 173 -8.59 -14.23 2.16
C ILE A 173 -8.40 -14.72 0.71
N ASP A 174 -7.29 -15.41 0.42
CA ASP A 174 -6.98 -15.90 -0.93
C ASP A 174 -7.89 -17.06 -1.41
N HIS A 175 -8.74 -17.59 -0.52
CA HIS A 175 -9.64 -18.73 -0.80
C HIS A 175 -11.11 -18.34 -1.01
N ASP A 176 -11.46 -17.05 -0.91
CA ASP A 176 -12.80 -16.50 -1.23
C ASP A 176 -12.75 -15.67 -2.52
#